data_AF-A0A8T5GLT1-F1
#
_entry.id   AF-A0A8T5GLT1-F1
#
_cell.length_a   1.000
_cell.length_b   1.000
_cell.length_c   1.000
_cell.angle_alpha   90.00
_cell.angle_beta   90.00
_cell.angle_gamma   90.00
#
_symmetry.space_group_name_H-M   'P 1'
#
loop_
_entity.id
_entity.type
_entity.pdbx_description
1 polymer ?
#
loop_
_entity_poly.entity_id
_entity_poly.type
_entity_poly.pdbx_seq_one_letter_code
_entity_poly.pdbx_strand_id
1 'polypeptide(L)'
;LAMTEDGLSIEDANKRIEQSLDRGDALEVFRLMCIEQGVEPELASILVKDPKSVLPLSEHQTTVLSRQEGHVGSIDSMAAALLAKQHGAGRYALDDVVIPEIGFIFHVAKGSIIGENQPLLTFHHNQELTDSEHTILQNLVEMVKVSVPTVERLLSIVD
;
A
#
# COMPACT_ATOMS: atom_id res chain seq x y z
N LEU A 1 10.95 0.27 -21.49
CA LEU A 1 11.96 -0.62 -22.09
C LEU A 1 11.52 -1.07 -23.48
N ALA A 2 10.53 -1.97 -23.64
CA ALA A 2 10.12 -2.44 -24.97
C ALA A 2 9.59 -1.35 -25.93
N MET A 3 9.03 -0.25 -25.41
CA MET A 3 8.61 0.90 -26.23
C MET A 3 9.73 1.88 -26.59
N THR A 4 10.88 1.79 -25.90
CA THR A 4 11.97 2.77 -25.98
C THR A 4 13.25 2.19 -26.56
N GLU A 5 13.41 0.87 -26.50
CA GLU A 5 14.55 0.13 -27.03
C GLU A 5 14.11 -0.68 -28.25
N ASP A 6 14.62 -0.30 -29.42
CA ASP A 6 14.31 -0.99 -30.67
C ASP A 6 14.69 -2.47 -30.60
N GLY A 7 13.74 -3.33 -30.96
CA GLY A 7 13.94 -4.79 -31.02
C GLY A 7 13.90 -5.51 -29.68
N LEU A 8 13.61 -4.82 -28.57
CA LEU A 8 13.45 -5.46 -27.26
C LEU A 8 12.02 -6.01 -27.07
N SER A 9 11.90 -7.32 -26.84
CA SER A 9 10.61 -7.95 -26.54
C SER A 9 10.07 -7.55 -25.16
N ILE A 10 8.75 -7.64 -24.97
CA ILE A 10 8.12 -7.43 -23.65
C ILE A 10 8.66 -8.43 -22.61
N GLU A 11 8.88 -9.68 -23.01
CA GLU A 11 9.41 -10.71 -22.12
C GLU A 11 10.83 -10.38 -21.65
N ASP A 12 11.71 -9.97 -22.56
CA ASP A 12 13.08 -9.59 -22.21
C ASP A 12 13.11 -8.30 -21.39
N ALA A 13 12.22 -7.35 -21.67
CA ALA A 13 12.03 -6.15 -20.86
C ALA A 13 11.62 -6.51 -19.42
N ASN A 14 10.67 -7.42 -19.24
CA ASN A 14 10.24 -7.87 -17.91
C ASN A 14 11.38 -8.56 -17.15
N LYS A 15 12.13 -9.46 -17.81
CA LYS A 15 13.31 -10.11 -17.21
C LYS A 15 14.35 -9.10 -16.74
N ARG A 16 14.61 -8.04 -17.50
CA ARG A 16 15.55 -6.97 -17.10
C ARG A 16 15.04 -6.19 -15.88
N ILE A 17 13.73 -5.92 -15.83
CA ILE A 17 13.11 -5.24 -14.67
C ILE A 17 13.23 -6.13 -13.42
N GLU A 18 12.89 -7.42 -13.54
CA GLU A 18 13.02 -8.40 -12.45
C GLU A 18 14.47 -8.45 -11.92
N GLN A 19 15.45 -8.57 -12.82
CA GLN A 19 16.87 -8.59 -12.43
C GLN A 19 17.31 -7.32 -11.68
N SER A 20 16.81 -6.15 -12.08
CA SER A 20 17.12 -4.87 -11.41
C SER A 20 16.56 -4.81 -9.99
N LEU A 21 15.37 -5.38 -9.77
CA LEU A 21 14.76 -5.51 -8.45
C LEU A 21 15.54 -6.49 -7.57
N ASP A 22 15.86 -7.67 -8.09
CA ASP A 22 16.54 -8.74 -7.35
C ASP A 22 17.96 -8.37 -6.90
N ARG A 23 18.68 -7.62 -7.73
CA ARG A 23 20.07 -7.21 -7.45
C ARG A 23 20.17 -5.97 -6.55
N GLY A 24 19.06 -5.26 -6.34
CA GLY A 24 19.03 -4.00 -5.60
C GLY A 24 19.45 -2.77 -6.42
N ASP A 25 19.66 -2.92 -7.73
CA ASP A 25 20.02 -1.82 -8.62
C ASP A 25 18.93 -0.73 -8.60
N ALA A 26 17.66 -1.14 -8.59
CA ALA A 26 16.52 -0.24 -8.45
C ALA A 26 16.52 0.55 -7.12
N LEU A 27 16.89 -0.10 -6.02
CA LEU A 27 16.95 0.53 -4.70
C LEU A 27 18.08 1.56 -4.61
N GLU A 28 19.22 1.29 -5.23
CA GLU A 28 20.34 2.23 -5.29
C GLU A 28 19.99 3.47 -6.14
N VAL A 29 19.34 3.27 -7.29
CA VAL A 29 18.84 4.39 -8.11
C VAL A 29 17.82 5.23 -7.32
N PHE A 30 16.93 4.59 -6.57
CA PHE A 30 16.00 5.30 -5.68
C PHE A 30 16.74 6.13 -4.62
N ARG A 31 17.77 5.57 -3.98
CA ARG A 31 18.61 6.28 -3.00
C ARG A 31 19.28 7.51 -3.60
N LEU A 32 19.89 7.36 -4.78
CA LEU A 32 20.54 8.47 -5.50
C LEU A 32 19.52 9.53 -5.90
N MET A 33 18.34 9.13 -6.39
CA MET A 33 17.25 10.06 -6.71
C MET A 33 16.83 10.90 -5.51
N CYS A 34 16.71 10.30 -4.31
CA CYS A 34 16.41 11.05 -3.08
C CYS A 34 17.46 12.13 -2.80
N ILE A 35 18.75 11.79 -2.95
CA ILE A 35 19.86 12.73 -2.73
C ILE A 35 19.79 13.89 -3.72
N GLU A 36 19.59 13.59 -4.99
CA GLU A 36 19.47 14.61 -6.06
C GLU A 36 18.23 15.50 -5.89
N GLN A 37 17.25 15.09 -5.08
CA GLN A 37 16.08 15.90 -4.70
C GLN A 37 16.22 16.58 -3.32
N GLY A 38 17.41 16.56 -2.74
CA GLY A 38 17.75 17.31 -1.52
C GLY A 38 17.62 16.53 -0.21
N VAL A 39 17.47 15.21 -0.25
CA VAL A 39 17.59 14.39 0.97
C VAL A 39 19.07 14.25 1.34
N GLU A 40 19.41 14.48 2.61
CA GLU A 40 20.78 14.32 3.09
C GLU A 40 21.32 12.90 2.81
N PRO A 41 22.57 12.74 2.31
CA PRO A 41 23.10 11.43 1.92
C PRO A 41 23.06 10.35 3.01
N GLU A 42 23.28 10.74 4.26
CA GLU A 42 23.20 9.83 5.41
C GLU A 42 21.76 9.38 5.65
N LEU A 43 20.81 10.32 5.62
CA LEU A 43 19.38 10.04 5.78
C LEU A 43 18.86 9.12 4.67
N ALA A 44 19.25 9.36 3.42
CA ALA A 44 18.92 8.49 2.29
C ALA A 44 19.50 7.07 2.46
N SER A 45 20.72 6.97 3.02
CA SER A 45 21.37 5.68 3.29
C SER A 45 20.69 4.89 4.40
N ILE A 46 20.15 5.56 5.42
CA ILE A 46 19.33 4.95 6.47
C ILE A 46 17.97 4.56 5.89
N LEU A 47 17.31 5.43 5.11
CA LEU A 47 16.00 5.18 4.51
C LEU A 47 15.92 3.86 3.74
N VAL A 48 16.94 3.53 2.95
CA VAL A 48 16.94 2.28 2.16
C VAL A 48 17.33 1.03 2.95
N LYS A 49 17.83 1.18 4.19
CA LYS A 49 18.22 0.05 5.06
C LYS A 49 17.21 -0.19 6.18
N ASP A 50 16.75 0.87 6.82
CA ASP A 50 15.81 0.88 7.92
C ASP A 50 14.86 2.09 7.82
N PRO A 51 13.89 2.06 6.89
CA PRO A 51 12.98 3.19 6.65
C PRO A 51 12.18 3.58 7.90
N LYS A 52 11.87 2.62 8.79
CA LYS A 52 11.07 2.86 9.99
C LYS A 52 11.78 3.74 11.02
N SER A 53 13.11 3.82 10.96
CA SER A 53 13.89 4.66 11.87
C SER A 53 13.88 6.14 11.51
N VAL A 54 13.48 6.49 10.28
CA VAL A 54 13.58 7.85 9.72
C VAL A 54 12.28 8.40 9.16
N LEU A 55 11.31 7.54 8.86
CA LEU A 55 9.97 7.95 8.46
C LEU A 55 9.09 8.22 9.69
N PRO A 56 8.16 9.19 9.61
CA PRO A 56 7.24 9.48 10.69
C PRO A 56 6.36 8.27 10.98
N LEU A 57 6.04 8.07 12.26
CA LEU A 57 5.21 6.98 12.76
C LEU A 57 3.97 7.57 13.42
N SER A 58 2.83 6.91 13.20
CA SER A 58 1.57 7.28 13.83
C SER A 58 1.60 7.02 15.34
N GLU A 59 0.81 7.78 16.09
CA GLU A 59 0.71 7.63 17.55
C GLU A 59 -0.02 6.33 17.93
N HIS A 60 -0.94 5.88 17.08
CA HIS A 60 -1.77 4.72 17.31
C HIS A 60 -1.86 3.81 16.08
N GLN A 61 -2.20 2.54 16.35
CA GLN A 61 -2.47 1.52 15.35
C GLN A 61 -3.67 0.68 15.80
N THR A 62 -4.65 0.51 14.91
CA THR A 62 -5.82 -0.34 15.16
C THR A 62 -5.87 -1.45 14.12
N THR A 63 -5.70 -2.69 14.58
CA THR A 63 -5.79 -3.89 13.74
C THR A 63 -7.19 -4.46 13.78
N VAL A 64 -7.80 -4.64 12.61
CA VAL A 64 -9.09 -5.30 12.45
C VAL A 64 -8.85 -6.78 12.16
N LEU A 65 -9.50 -7.64 12.95
CA LEU A 65 -9.45 -9.08 12.78
C LEU A 65 -10.70 -9.59 12.05
N SER A 66 -10.56 -10.71 11.34
CA SER A 66 -11.68 -11.38 10.73
C SER A 66 -12.59 -12.00 11.79
N ARG A 67 -13.90 -11.76 11.70
CA ARG A 67 -14.92 -12.33 12.60
C ARG A 67 -15.33 -13.75 12.24
N GLN A 68 -14.90 -14.23 11.07
CA GLN A 68 -15.24 -15.55 10.54
C GLN A 68 -14.17 -16.01 9.57
N GLU A 69 -14.11 -17.31 9.32
CA GLU A 69 -13.35 -17.86 8.21
C GLU A 69 -14.05 -17.63 6.87
N GLY A 70 -13.28 -17.54 5.79
CA GLY A 70 -13.81 -17.43 4.43
C GLY A 70 -12.80 -16.87 3.43
N HIS A 71 -13.33 -16.29 2.37
CA HIS A 71 -12.58 -15.62 1.32
C HIS A 71 -12.84 -14.11 1.36
N VAL A 72 -11.83 -13.31 1.01
CA VAL A 72 -11.99 -11.87 0.83
C VAL A 72 -12.71 -11.61 -0.50
N GLY A 73 -13.98 -11.18 -0.42
CA GLY A 73 -14.83 -10.83 -1.55
C GLY A 73 -14.41 -9.53 -2.22
N SER A 74 -14.25 -8.49 -1.42
CA SER A 74 -13.91 -7.15 -1.86
C SER A 74 -13.23 -6.35 -0.76
N ILE A 75 -12.54 -5.27 -1.15
CA ILE A 75 -12.01 -4.25 -0.26
C ILE A 75 -12.58 -2.91 -0.75
N ASP A 76 -13.26 -2.18 0.13
CA ASP A 76 -13.80 -0.85 -0.20
C ASP A 76 -12.70 0.20 -0.13
N SER A 77 -11.97 0.32 -1.25
CA SER A 77 -10.89 1.29 -1.40
C SER A 77 -11.35 2.75 -1.28
N MET A 78 -12.60 3.05 -1.64
CA MET A 78 -13.14 4.41 -1.55
C MET A 78 -13.39 4.78 -0.09
N ALA A 79 -14.06 3.92 0.67
CA ALA A 79 -14.27 4.13 2.09
C ALA A 79 -12.94 4.22 2.85
N ALA A 80 -11.96 3.37 2.51
CA ALA A 80 -10.62 3.44 3.09
C ALA A 80 -9.94 4.79 2.80
N ALA A 81 -9.97 5.26 1.55
CA ALA A 81 -9.38 6.54 1.17
C ALA A 81 -10.06 7.73 1.87
N LEU A 82 -11.40 7.72 1.98
CA LEU A 82 -12.15 8.76 2.68
C LEU A 82 -11.82 8.79 4.18
N LEU A 83 -11.74 7.62 4.82
CA LEU A 83 -11.38 7.53 6.23
C LEU A 83 -9.94 7.99 6.49
N ALA A 84 -8.97 7.54 5.70
CA ALA A 84 -7.59 8.03 5.83
C ALA A 84 -7.51 9.55 5.60
N LYS A 85 -8.26 10.09 4.63
CA LYS A 85 -8.34 11.52 4.36
C LYS A 85 -8.94 12.30 5.54
N GLN A 86 -9.99 11.78 6.19
CA GLN A 86 -10.56 12.38 7.40
C GLN A 86 -9.53 12.48 8.54
N HIS A 87 -8.58 11.54 8.59
CA HIS A 87 -7.46 11.52 9.53
C HIS A 87 -6.22 12.30 9.04
N GLY A 88 -6.30 12.99 7.90
CA GLY A 88 -5.23 13.87 7.40
C GLY A 88 -4.30 13.26 6.34
N ALA A 89 -4.53 12.03 5.87
CA ALA A 89 -3.73 11.41 4.81
C ALA A 89 -3.99 11.99 3.40
N GLY A 90 -4.73 13.10 3.30
CA GLY A 90 -5.10 13.71 2.04
C GLY A 90 -5.57 15.15 2.21
N ARG A 91 -5.87 15.79 1.08
CA ARG A 91 -6.21 17.21 1.00
C ARG A 91 -7.68 17.41 0.64
N TYR A 92 -8.39 18.26 1.37
CA TYR A 92 -9.69 18.82 0.97
C TYR A 92 -9.52 20.11 0.16
N ALA A 93 -8.57 20.95 0.55
CA ALA A 93 -8.14 22.16 -0.16
C ALA A 93 -6.66 22.06 -0.58
N LEU A 94 -6.23 22.91 -1.51
CA LEU A 94 -4.86 22.85 -2.08
C LEU A 94 -3.76 23.10 -1.03
N ASP A 95 -4.06 23.89 -0.02
CA ASP A 95 -3.17 24.32 1.06
C ASP A 95 -3.20 23.41 2.28
N ASP A 96 -4.04 22.36 2.29
CA ASP A 96 -4.08 21.41 3.39
C ASP A 96 -2.73 20.69 3.56
N VAL A 97 -2.30 20.59 4.82
CA VAL A 97 -1.12 19.83 5.22
C VAL A 97 -1.50 18.36 5.31
N VAL A 98 -0.79 17.51 4.59
CA VAL A 98 -0.93 16.05 4.68
C VAL A 98 -0.16 15.56 5.89
N ILE A 99 -0.77 14.66 6.66
CA ILE A 99 -0.15 13.91 7.74
C ILE A 99 0.35 12.58 7.15
N PRO A 100 1.65 12.45 6.81
CA PRO A 100 2.17 11.37 5.98
C PRO A 100 2.19 9.99 6.66
N GLU A 101 2.16 9.94 7.99
CA GLU A 101 2.17 8.70 8.78
C GLU A 101 0.79 8.03 8.91
N ILE A 102 -0.28 8.68 8.44
CA ILE A 102 -1.66 8.15 8.47
C ILE A 102 -1.89 7.27 7.24
N GLY A 103 -2.46 6.09 7.45
CA GLY A 103 -2.74 5.19 6.34
C GLY A 103 -3.11 3.78 6.75
N PHE A 104 -3.16 2.88 5.77
CA PHE A 104 -3.56 1.50 5.95
C PHE A 104 -2.43 0.53 5.57
N ILE A 105 -2.29 -0.52 6.36
CA ILE A 105 -1.63 -1.76 5.95
C ILE A 105 -2.73 -2.80 5.75
N PHE A 106 -2.94 -3.25 4.51
CA PHE A 106 -3.82 -4.38 4.23
C PHE A 106 -3.01 -5.68 4.29
N HIS A 107 -3.43 -6.61 5.14
CA HIS A 107 -2.79 -7.93 5.30
C HIS A 107 -3.36 -8.97 4.33
N VAL A 108 -4.42 -8.60 3.60
CA VAL A 108 -5.11 -9.46 2.65
C VAL A 108 -5.30 -8.77 1.30
N ALA A 109 -5.53 -9.59 0.27
CA ALA A 109 -5.96 -9.15 -1.04
C ALA A 109 -7.31 -9.80 -1.39
N LYS A 110 -8.00 -9.27 -2.39
CA LYS A 110 -9.19 -9.93 -2.96
C LYS A 110 -8.85 -11.36 -3.36
N GLY A 111 -9.68 -12.32 -2.94
CA GLY A 111 -9.48 -13.75 -3.16
C GLY A 111 -8.62 -14.46 -2.12
N SER A 112 -7.97 -13.74 -1.20
CA SER A 112 -7.26 -14.35 -0.07
C SER A 112 -8.22 -15.20 0.77
N ILE A 113 -7.75 -16.38 1.17
CA ILE A 113 -8.40 -17.23 2.19
C ILE A 113 -7.92 -16.73 3.55
N ILE A 114 -8.84 -16.48 4.48
CA ILE A 114 -8.52 -16.02 5.81
C ILE A 114 -9.37 -16.73 6.87
N GLY A 115 -8.74 -17.09 7.98
CA GLY A 115 -9.41 -17.71 9.13
C GLY A 115 -10.02 -16.68 10.08
N GLU A 116 -10.84 -17.16 11.01
CA GLU A 116 -11.31 -16.34 12.13
C GLU A 116 -10.12 -15.83 12.97
N ASN A 117 -10.22 -14.61 13.49
CA ASN A 117 -9.21 -13.90 14.29
C ASN A 117 -7.88 -13.62 13.56
N GLN A 118 -7.79 -13.82 12.25
CA GLN A 118 -6.63 -13.41 11.46
C GLN A 118 -6.75 -11.93 11.03
N PRO A 119 -5.63 -11.20 10.89
CA PRO A 119 -5.66 -9.78 10.60
C PRO A 119 -6.11 -9.48 9.16
N LEU A 120 -7.07 -8.57 9.03
CA LEU A 120 -7.55 -8.05 7.73
C LEU A 120 -6.73 -6.83 7.32
N LEU A 121 -6.65 -5.85 8.21
CA LEU A 121 -5.94 -4.59 8.00
C LEU A 121 -5.48 -3.99 9.33
N THR A 122 -4.54 -3.05 9.25
CA THR A 122 -4.14 -2.17 10.35
C THR A 122 -4.27 -0.73 9.88
N PHE A 123 -4.99 0.09 10.63
CA PHE A 123 -5.12 1.53 10.40
C PHE A 123 -4.16 2.30 11.33
N HIS A 124 -3.32 3.14 10.74
CA HIS A 124 -2.39 4.05 11.41
C HIS A 124 -3.06 5.41 11.57
N HIS A 125 -3.19 5.88 12.81
CA HIS A 125 -3.91 7.11 13.14
C HIS A 125 -3.29 7.84 14.34
N ASN A 126 -3.63 9.11 14.50
CA ASN A 126 -3.11 9.98 15.58
C ASN A 126 -4.22 10.49 16.51
N GLN A 127 -5.44 9.97 16.39
CA GLN A 127 -6.60 10.41 17.17
C GLN A 127 -7.45 9.19 17.55
N GLU A 128 -8.11 9.23 18.71
CA GLU A 128 -9.03 8.15 19.09
C GLU A 128 -10.12 7.95 18.03
N LEU A 129 -10.40 6.69 17.71
CA LEU A 129 -11.42 6.31 16.75
C LEU A 129 -12.80 6.32 17.43
N THR A 130 -13.78 6.86 16.72
CA THR A 130 -15.19 6.78 17.11
C THR A 130 -15.76 5.37 16.86
N ASP A 131 -16.87 5.04 17.53
CA ASP A 131 -17.62 3.79 17.26
C ASP A 131 -18.03 3.65 15.78
N SER A 132 -18.33 4.78 15.13
CA SER A 132 -18.66 4.82 13.71
C SER A 132 -17.48 4.44 12.83
N GLU A 133 -16.27 4.90 13.16
CA GLU A 133 -15.05 4.57 12.43
C GLU A 133 -14.63 3.12 12.67
N HIS A 134 -14.78 2.59 13.88
CA HIS A 134 -14.60 1.17 14.13
C HIS A 134 -15.53 0.31 13.27
N THR A 135 -16.78 0.75 13.09
CA THR A 135 -17.74 0.07 12.21
C THR A 135 -17.32 0.15 10.75
N ILE A 136 -16.86 1.32 10.28
CA ILE A 136 -16.33 1.49 8.91
C ILE A 136 -15.14 0.55 8.69
N LEU A 137 -14.15 0.57 9.58
CA LEU A 137 -12.95 -0.26 9.52
C LEU A 137 -13.28 -1.75 9.40
N GLN A 138 -14.25 -2.22 10.18
CA GLN A 138 -14.71 -3.62 10.11
C GLN A 138 -15.33 -3.98 8.76
N ASN A 139 -16.01 -3.03 8.12
CA ASN A 139 -16.74 -3.22 6.88
C ASN A 139 -15.89 -2.93 5.63
N LEU A 140 -14.67 -2.42 5.77
CA LEU A 140 -13.77 -2.18 4.64
C LEU A 140 -13.43 -3.45 3.88
N VAL A 141 -13.50 -4.62 4.53
CA VAL A 141 -13.20 -5.92 3.91
C VAL A 141 -14.43 -6.79 3.97
N GLU A 142 -14.98 -7.09 2.81
CA GLU A 142 -16.13 -7.98 2.67
C GLU A 142 -15.68 -9.44 2.69
N MET A 143 -16.26 -10.23 3.57
CA MET A 143 -16.01 -11.66 3.70
C MET A 143 -17.12 -12.47 3.03
N VAL A 144 -16.74 -13.42 2.19
CA VAL A 144 -17.66 -14.34 1.49
C VAL A 144 -17.29 -15.80 1.75
N LYS A 145 -18.27 -16.69 1.71
CA LYS A 145 -18.07 -18.14 1.94
C LYS A 145 -17.61 -18.91 0.71
N VAL A 146 -17.73 -18.31 -0.46
CA VAL A 146 -17.40 -18.95 -1.74
C VAL A 146 -16.06 -18.44 -2.24
N SER A 147 -15.33 -19.29 -2.97
CA SER A 147 -14.08 -18.89 -3.60
C SER A 147 -14.32 -17.75 -4.58
N VAL A 148 -13.43 -16.76 -4.53
CA VAL A 148 -13.46 -15.58 -5.39
C VAL A 148 -12.40 -15.78 -6.47
N PRO A 149 -12.76 -15.73 -7.76
CA PRO A 149 -11.78 -15.88 -8.83
C PRO A 149 -10.77 -14.73 -8.81
N THR A 150 -9.51 -15.06 -9.06
CA THR A 150 -8.47 -14.06 -9.30
C THR A 150 -8.81 -13.28 -10.57
N VAL A 151 -8.74 -11.96 -10.50
CA VAL A 151 -8.97 -11.08 -11.65
C VAL A 151 -7.63 -10.47 -12.05
N GLU A 152 -7.34 -10.50 -13.35
CA GLU A 152 -6.23 -9.77 -13.97
C GLU A 152 -6.36 -8.27 -13.65
N ARG A 153 -5.28 -7.66 -13.12
CA ARG A 153 -5.26 -6.21 -12.86
C ARG A 153 -5.05 -5.41 -14.14
N LEU A 154 -4.35 -5.98 -15.11
CA LEU A 154 -4.15 -5.39 -16.43
C LEU A 154 -5.30 -5.86 -17.34
N LEU A 155 -6.20 -4.93 -17.68
CA LEU A 155 -7.38 -5.25 -18.50
C LEU A 155 -7.01 -5.36 -19.98
N SER A 156 -6.22 -4.42 -20.49
CA SER A 156 -5.74 -4.40 -21.86
C SER A 156 -4.54 -3.47 -22.01
N ILE A 157 -3.78 -3.70 -23.09
CA ILE A 157 -2.77 -2.77 -23.60
C ILE A 157 -3.39 -2.13 -24.83
N VAL A 158 -3.34 -0.79 -24.93
CA VAL A 158 -3.80 -0.04 -26.10
C VAL A 158 -2.56 0.38 -26.88
N ASP A 159 -2.52 0.00 -28.15
CA ASP A 159 -1.45 0.36 -29.09
C ASP A 159 -1.59 1.81 -29.61
#